data_AF-A0A3A4R5J0-F1
#
_entry.id   AF-A0A3A4R5J0-F1
#
_cell.length_a   1.000
_cell.length_b   1.000
_cell.length_c   1.000
_cell.angle_alpha   90.00
_cell.angle_beta   90.00
_cell.angle_gamma   90.00
#
_symmetry.space_group_name_H-M   'P 1'
#
loop_
_entity.id
_entity.type
_entity.pdbx_description
1 polymer ?
#
loop_
_entity_poly.entity_id
_entity_poly.type
_entity_poly.pdbx_seq_one_letter_code
_entity_poly.pdbx_strand_id
1 'polypeptide(L)'
;MKCFNHHTNDAVGICVICGRSLCSDCVAEVNHSVVCRNRCEECKLQIDRSNLSNLTVMNRFASVYGITALIYLLIGMVLLIAGFTFRSIMGIFIIIPLGIIFLISSILQYAAAKKFANNG
;
A
#
# COMPACT_ATOMS: atom_id res chain seq x y z
N MET A 1 -36.07 11.75 -8.24
CA MET A 1 -35.71 11.41 -6.85
C MET A 1 -35.54 12.73 -6.11
N LYS A 2 -36.06 12.87 -4.88
CA LYS A 2 -36.06 14.16 -4.18
C LYS A 2 -34.86 14.32 -3.25
N CYS A 3 -34.49 15.57 -2.94
CA CYS A 3 -33.46 15.84 -1.95
C CYS A 3 -33.93 15.44 -0.54
N PHE A 4 -33.02 14.86 0.25
CA PHE A 4 -33.30 14.44 1.63
C PHE A 4 -33.65 15.63 2.55
N ASN A 5 -33.07 16.82 2.31
CA ASN A 5 -33.38 18.03 3.10
C ASN A 5 -34.49 18.88 2.50
N HIS A 6 -34.58 18.94 1.17
CA HIS A 6 -35.57 19.74 0.46
C HIS A 6 -36.47 18.83 -0.37
N HIS A 7 -37.57 18.39 0.24
CA HIS A 7 -38.54 17.49 -0.38
C HIS A 7 -39.33 18.14 -1.54
N THR A 8 -39.09 19.42 -1.81
CA THR A 8 -39.63 20.15 -2.96
C THR A 8 -38.70 20.13 -4.15
N ASN A 9 -37.40 19.87 -3.95
CA ASN A 9 -36.37 20.01 -4.98
C ASN A 9 -35.89 18.64 -5.46
N ASP A 10 -35.62 18.54 -6.75
CA ASP A 10 -35.04 17.34 -7.34
C ASP A 10 -33.58 17.16 -6.93
N ALA A 11 -33.18 15.91 -6.73
CA ALA A 11 -31.81 15.57 -6.42
C ALA A 11 -30.95 15.52 -7.69
N VAL A 12 -29.78 16.16 -7.61
CA VAL A 12 -28.77 16.20 -8.69
C VAL A 12 -27.61 15.24 -8.45
N GLY A 13 -27.50 14.68 -7.24
CA GLY A 13 -26.44 13.74 -6.88
C GLY A 13 -26.72 12.99 -5.58
N ILE A 14 -25.85 12.02 -5.29
CA ILE A 14 -25.91 11.20 -4.07
C ILE A 14 -24.60 11.39 -3.31
N CYS A 15 -24.69 11.67 -2.01
CA CYS A 15 -23.53 11.79 -1.16
C CYS A 15 -22.79 10.44 -1.05
N VAL A 16 -21.50 10.41 -1.41
CA VAL A 16 -20.65 9.21 -1.32
C VAL A 16 -20.49 8.68 0.12
N ILE A 17 -20.60 9.55 1.13
CA ILE A 17 -20.38 9.18 2.54
C ILE A 17 -21.65 8.63 3.19
N CYS A 18 -22.81 9.25 2.97
CA CYS A 18 -24.04 8.90 3.69
C CYS A 18 -25.14 8.29 2.81
N GLY A 19 -24.93 8.21 1.49
CA GLY A 19 -25.87 7.60 0.54
C GLY A 19 -27.16 8.39 0.31
N ARG A 20 -27.26 9.63 0.79
CA ARG A 20 -28.47 10.47 0.65
C ARG A 20 -28.46 11.25 -0.65
N SER A 21 -29.63 11.38 -1.27
CA SER A 21 -29.86 12.22 -2.44
C SER A 21 -29.90 13.70 -2.06
N LEU A 22 -29.21 14.55 -2.82
CA LEU A 22 -29.02 15.99 -2.56
C LEU A 22 -29.40 16.83 -3.79
N CYS A 23 -30.06 17.97 -3.55
CA CYS A 23 -30.28 19.01 -4.57
C CYS A 23 -29.02 19.87 -4.76
N SER A 24 -29.03 20.74 -5.77
CA SER A 24 -27.94 21.68 -6.08
C SER A 24 -27.51 22.56 -4.90
N ASP A 25 -28.42 22.87 -3.97
CA ASP A 25 -28.11 23.74 -2.82
C ASP A 25 -27.44 22.98 -1.67
N CYS A 26 -27.76 21.68 -1.54
CA CYS A 26 -27.25 20.81 -0.48
C CYS A 26 -26.00 20.03 -0.90
N VAL A 27 -25.65 20.07 -2.18
CA VAL A 27 -24.47 19.41 -2.73
C VAL A 27 -23.23 20.27 -2.48
N ALA A 28 -22.16 19.63 -2.05
CA ALA A 28 -20.81 20.18 -2.06
C ALA A 28 -19.92 19.22 -2.84
N GLU A 29 -19.02 19.77 -3.66
CA GLU A 29 -18.06 18.99 -4.43
C GLU A 29 -16.70 19.02 -3.72
N VAL A 30 -16.20 17.84 -3.34
CA VAL A 30 -14.90 17.67 -2.66
C VAL A 30 -14.12 16.60 -3.42
N ASN A 31 -12.98 16.97 -4.00
CA ASN A 31 -12.12 16.06 -4.79
C ASN A 31 -12.91 15.22 -5.80
N HIS A 32 -13.69 15.90 -6.67
CA HIS A 32 -14.56 15.29 -7.69
C HIS A 32 -15.62 14.32 -7.14
N SER A 33 -15.88 14.35 -5.84
CA SER A 33 -16.90 13.52 -5.19
C SER A 33 -18.03 14.41 -4.68
N VAL A 34 -19.26 13.97 -4.88
CA VAL A 34 -20.46 14.63 -4.36
C VAL A 34 -20.64 14.27 -2.88
N VAL A 35 -20.73 15.29 -2.02
CA VAL A 35 -20.95 15.14 -0.57
C VAL A 35 -21.98 16.13 -0.03
N CYS A 36 -22.50 15.85 1.17
CA CYS A 36 -23.39 16.77 1.89
C CYS A 36 -22.63 18.01 2.37
N ARG A 37 -23.09 19.20 1.95
CA ARG A 37 -22.62 20.49 2.44
C ARG A 37 -22.76 20.59 3.96
N ASN A 38 -21.74 21.09 4.65
CA ASN A 38 -21.69 21.28 6.12
C ASN A 38 -21.92 20.03 6.98
N ARG A 39 -21.81 18.81 6.43
CA ARG A 39 -21.95 17.57 7.22
C ARG A 39 -20.93 16.50 6.88
N CYS A 40 -20.81 16.16 5.59
CA CYS A 40 -19.93 15.07 5.16
C CYS A 40 -18.64 15.58 4.50
N GLU A 41 -18.52 16.89 4.29
CA GLU A 41 -17.35 17.55 3.73
C GLU A 41 -16.08 17.30 4.56
N GLU A 42 -16.14 17.56 5.87
CA GLU A 42 -15.00 17.36 6.75
C GLU A 42 -14.59 15.89 6.85
N CYS A 43 -15.56 14.97 6.87
CA CYS A 43 -15.30 13.54 6.84
C CYS A 43 -14.60 13.12 5.53
N LYS A 44 -15.05 13.61 4.37
CA LYS A 44 -14.39 13.33 3.08
C LYS A 44 -12.98 13.90 3.03
N LEU A 45 -12.78 15.12 3.53
CA LEU A 45 -11.45 15.75 3.61
C LEU A 45 -10.49 14.95 4.52
N GLN A 46 -10.96 14.42 5.64
CA GLN A 46 -10.16 13.55 6.51
C GLN A 46 -9.78 12.24 5.83
N ILE A 47 -10.71 11.60 5.12
CA ILE A 47 -10.47 10.38 4.35
C ILE A 47 -9.48 10.63 3.20
N ASP A 48 -9.57 11.77 2.53
CA ASP A 48 -8.66 12.08 1.43
C ASP A 48 -7.25 12.41 1.93
N ARG A 49 -7.14 13.07 3.09
CA ARG A 49 -5.84 13.28 3.75
C ARG A 49 -5.18 11.95 4.16
N SER A 50 -5.94 11.00 4.69
CA SER A 50 -5.40 9.68 5.03
C SER A 50 -5.09 8.84 3.79
N ASN A 51 -5.88 8.94 2.72
CA ASN A 51 -5.59 8.27 1.46
C ASN A 51 -4.36 8.82 0.74
N LEU A 52 -4.08 10.12 0.81
CA LEU A 52 -2.82 10.71 0.32
C LEU A 52 -1.60 10.15 1.09
N SER A 53 -1.73 9.92 2.40
CA SER A 53 -0.69 9.23 3.15
C SER A 53 -0.54 7.75 2.75
N ASN A 54 -1.63 7.07 2.38
CA ASN A 54 -1.57 5.68 1.92
C ASN A 54 -0.94 5.54 0.52
N LEU A 55 -1.18 6.48 -0.40
CA LEU A 55 -0.50 6.52 -1.70
C LEU A 55 1.01 6.77 -1.56
N THR A 56 1.43 7.59 -0.59
CA THR A 56 2.86 7.75 -0.28
C THR A 56 3.46 6.56 0.47
N VAL A 57 2.65 5.79 1.21
CA VAL A 57 3.07 4.51 1.80
C VAL A 57 3.25 3.44 0.71
N MET A 58 2.42 3.45 -0.36
CA MET A 58 2.65 2.61 -1.55
C MET A 58 4.03 2.84 -2.19
N ASN A 59 4.47 4.10 -2.31
CA ASN A 59 5.81 4.42 -2.80
C ASN A 59 6.93 4.09 -1.81
N ARG A 60 6.66 4.04 -0.49
CA ARG A 60 7.64 3.60 0.51
C ARG A 60 7.85 2.09 0.52
N PHE A 61 6.87 1.29 0.09
CA PHE A 61 7.07 -0.16 -0.04
C PHE A 61 8.19 -0.47 -1.04
N ALA A 62 8.29 0.23 -2.17
CA ALA A 62 9.38 0.02 -3.15
C ALA A 62 10.78 0.22 -2.53
N SER A 63 10.93 1.22 -1.66
CA SER A 63 12.19 1.51 -0.97
C SER A 63 12.51 0.48 0.14
N VAL A 64 11.49 0.03 0.88
CA VAL A 64 11.63 -1.00 1.93
C VAL A 64 11.96 -2.37 1.33
N TYR A 65 11.42 -2.72 0.16
CA TYR A 65 11.76 -3.98 -0.54
C TYR A 65 13.21 -4.00 -1.07
N GLY A 66 13.79 -2.85 -1.40
CA GLY A 66 15.20 -2.76 -1.82
C GLY A 66 16.19 -2.99 -0.68
N ILE A 67 15.92 -2.40 0.50
CA ILE A 67 16.80 -2.52 1.68
C ILE A 67 16.75 -3.94 2.26
N THR A 68 15.56 -4.53 2.32
CA THR A 68 15.38 -5.92 2.81
C THR A 68 16.09 -6.94 1.93
N ALA A 69 16.05 -6.78 0.60
CA ALA A 69 16.80 -7.63 -0.32
C ALA A 69 18.33 -7.57 -0.09
N LEU A 70 18.86 -6.39 0.22
CA LEU A 70 20.30 -6.18 0.50
C LEU A 70 20.72 -6.83 1.83
N ILE A 71 19.89 -6.72 2.87
CA ILE A 71 20.12 -7.37 4.16
C ILE A 71 20.12 -8.90 4.00
N TYR A 72 19.15 -9.47 3.27
CA TYR A 72 19.10 -10.90 3.01
C TYR A 72 20.28 -11.42 2.18
N LEU A 73 20.77 -10.63 1.22
CA LEU A 73 21.96 -10.96 0.44
C LEU A 73 23.22 -11.02 1.33
N LEU A 74 23.40 -10.03 2.21
CA LEU A 74 24.52 -10.01 3.16
C LEU A 74 24.47 -11.20 4.12
N ILE A 75 23.30 -11.51 4.68
CA ILE A 75 23.11 -12.66 5.58
C ILE A 75 23.37 -13.98 4.86
N GLY A 76 22.86 -14.15 3.64
CA GLY A 76 23.09 -15.34 2.82
C GLY A 76 24.58 -15.54 2.49
N MET A 77 25.29 -14.45 2.18
CA MET A 77 26.73 -14.50 1.90
C MET A 77 27.55 -14.89 3.14
N VAL A 78 27.24 -14.32 4.30
CA VAL A 78 27.90 -14.67 5.57
C VAL A 78 27.68 -16.14 5.93
N LEU A 79 26.47 -16.66 5.75
CA LEU A 79 26.14 -18.07 6.00
C LEU A 79 26.89 -19.02 5.07
N LEU A 80 27.07 -18.67 3.78
CA LEU A 80 27.85 -19.48 2.85
C LEU A 80 29.34 -19.52 3.22
N ILE A 81 29.93 -18.39 3.60
CA ILE A 81 31.34 -18.30 4.03
C ILE A 81 31.56 -19.08 5.33
N ALA A 82 30.63 -18.97 6.28
CA ALA A 82 30.66 -19.72 7.53
C ALA A 82 30.52 -21.23 7.28
N GLY A 83 29.61 -21.64 6.40
CA GLY A 83 29.43 -23.05 6.00
C GLY A 83 30.65 -23.65 5.30
N PHE A 84 31.41 -22.85 4.55
CA PHE A 84 32.64 -23.32 3.91
C PHE A 84 33.82 -23.42 4.89
N THR A 85 33.91 -22.49 5.84
CA THR A 85 34.98 -22.47 6.87
C THR A 85 34.79 -23.59 7.89
N PHE A 86 33.55 -23.83 8.32
CA PHE A 86 33.22 -24.93 9.21
C PHE A 86 32.85 -26.16 8.38
N ARG A 87 33.86 -26.92 7.95
CA ARG A 87 33.75 -28.21 7.22
C ARG A 87 33.20 -29.35 8.11
N SER A 88 32.16 -29.08 8.89
CA SER A 88 31.42 -30.06 9.68
C SER A 88 30.31 -30.68 8.81
N ILE A 89 30.04 -31.98 8.99
CA ILE A 89 28.93 -32.69 8.30
C ILE A 89 27.59 -31.95 8.47
N MET A 90 27.37 -31.33 9.63
CA MET A 90 26.16 -30.51 9.89
C MET A 90 26.13 -29.20 9.09
N GLY A 91 27.29 -28.61 8.80
CA GLY A 91 27.40 -27.36 8.03
C GLY A 91 27.03 -27.54 6.56
N ILE A 92 27.46 -28.65 5.95
CA ILE A 92 27.19 -28.92 4.53
C ILE A 92 25.71 -29.27 4.31
N PHE A 93 25.10 -30.06 5.20
CA PHE A 93 23.72 -30.52 5.03
C PHE A 93 22.65 -29.53 5.48
N ILE A 94 22.93 -28.61 6.41
CA ILE A 94 21.92 -27.68 6.94
C ILE A 94 22.19 -26.24 6.50
N ILE A 95 23.43 -25.76 6.58
CA ILE A 95 23.74 -24.33 6.37
C ILE A 95 23.69 -23.96 4.88
N ILE A 96 24.17 -24.83 3.99
CA ILE A 96 24.16 -24.60 2.53
C ILE A 96 22.73 -24.50 1.97
N PRO A 97 21.80 -25.45 2.21
CA PRO A 97 20.44 -25.33 1.68
C PRO A 97 19.68 -24.15 2.30
N LEU A 98 19.93 -23.83 3.58
CA LEU A 98 19.34 -22.65 4.22
C LEU A 98 19.83 -21.36 3.58
N GLY A 99 21.13 -21.26 3.26
CA GLY A 99 21.70 -20.14 2.51
C GLY A 99 21.10 -20.00 1.10
N ILE A 100 20.85 -21.11 0.41
CA ILE A 100 20.20 -21.12 -0.91
C ILE A 100 18.75 -20.61 -0.82
N ILE A 101 17.98 -21.04 0.18
CA ILE A 101 16.60 -20.55 0.40
C ILE A 101 16.60 -19.03 0.64
N PHE A 102 17.56 -18.52 1.41
CA PHE A 102 17.73 -17.09 1.64
C PHE A 102 18.12 -16.32 0.38
N LEU A 103 18.97 -16.89 -0.48
CA LEU A 103 19.33 -16.30 -1.77
C LEU A 103 18.13 -16.25 -2.73
N ILE A 104 17.36 -17.33 -2.82
CA ILE A 104 16.12 -17.36 -3.61
C ILE A 104 15.13 -16.30 -3.09
N SER A 105 15.00 -16.18 -1.77
CA SER A 105 14.15 -15.17 -1.14
C SER A 105 14.60 -13.73 -1.46
N SER A 106 15.91 -13.50 -1.52
CA SER A 106 16.50 -12.21 -1.93
C SER A 106 16.19 -11.90 -3.40
N ILE A 107 16.34 -12.88 -4.31
CA ILE A 107 16.03 -12.71 -5.75
C ILE A 107 14.55 -12.40 -5.97
N LEU A 108 13.65 -13.09 -5.27
CA LEU A 108 12.21 -12.83 -5.37
C LEU A 108 11.84 -11.43 -4.86
N GLN A 109 12.45 -10.98 -3.76
CA GLN A 109 12.23 -9.63 -3.25
C GLN A 109 12.80 -8.55 -4.18
N TYR A 110 13.96 -8.80 -4.78
CA TYR A 110 14.55 -7.90 -5.77
C TYR A 110 13.70 -7.81 -7.06
N ALA A 111 13.19 -8.95 -7.54
CA ALA A 111 12.28 -8.99 -8.69
C ALA A 111 10.95 -8.29 -8.39
N ALA A 112 10.39 -8.47 -7.19
CA ALA A 112 9.21 -7.76 -6.73
C ALA A 112 9.46 -6.25 -6.64
N ALA A 113 10.56 -5.82 -6.03
CA ALA A 113 10.96 -4.41 -5.92
C ALA A 113 11.07 -3.75 -7.30
N LYS A 114 11.70 -4.42 -8.26
CA LYS A 114 11.82 -3.93 -9.65
C LYS A 114 10.48 -3.83 -10.36
N LYS A 115 9.57 -4.78 -10.12
CA LYS A 115 8.21 -4.75 -10.67
C LYS A 115 7.38 -3.60 -10.11
N PHE A 116 7.54 -3.28 -8.82
CA PHE A 116 6.88 -2.11 -8.21
C PHE A 116 7.49 -0.79 -8.68
N ALA A 117 8.80 -0.73 -8.91
CA ALA A 117 9.48 0.48 -9.41
C ALA A 117 9.16 0.82 -10.87
N ASN A 118 8.76 -0.17 -11.69
CA ASN A 118 8.46 0.04 -13.12
C ASN A 118 6.97 0.29 -13.40
N ASN A 119 6.11 0.17 -12.39
CA ASN A 119 4.65 0.33 -12.49
C ASN A 119 4.10 1.53 -11.71
N GLY A 120 4.98 2.33 -11.08
CA GLY A 120 4.64 3.62 -10.45
C GLY A 120 5.20 4.77 -11.27
#